data_AF-A0A6N2HLT6-F1
#
_entry.id   AF-A0A6N2HLT6-F1
#
_cell.length_a   1.000
_cell.length_b   1.000
_cell.length_c   1.000
_cell.angle_alpha   90.00
_cell.angle_beta   90.00
_cell.angle_gamma   90.00
#
_symmetry.space_group_name_H-M   'P 1'
#
loop_
_entity.id
_entity.type
_entity.pdbx_description
1 polymer ?
#
loop_
_entity_poly.entity_id
_entity_poly.type
_entity_poly.pdbx_seq_one_letter_code
_entity_poly.pdbx_strand_id
1 'polypeptide(L)'
;MRRSMSAVGSSADNAAAESWNASMKRETLKGAKAWPTARHARLAAFRWASRYNTRRRHSRLGQRSPIIYENTFFEPATTLPQAA
;
A
#
# COMPACT_ATOMS: atom_id res chain seq x y z
N MET A 1 -17.00 -1.60 20.65
CA MET A 1 -15.97 -1.31 19.62
C MET A 1 -15.71 0.18 19.59
N ARG A 2 -14.47 0.64 19.84
CA ARG A 2 -14.10 2.05 19.65
C ARG A 2 -13.51 2.22 18.25
N ARG A 3 -14.34 2.60 17.28
CA ARG A 3 -13.84 3.09 15.98
C ARG A 3 -13.23 4.46 16.23
N SER A 4 -11.93 4.56 15.96
CA SER A 4 -11.21 5.84 15.93
C SER A 4 -11.67 6.59 14.70
N MET A 5 -12.52 7.60 14.85
CA MET A 5 -12.80 8.54 13.76
C MET A 5 -11.56 9.41 13.57
N SER A 6 -10.78 9.16 12.51
CA SER A 6 -9.76 10.11 12.06
C SER A 6 -10.44 11.39 11.58
N ALA A 7 -9.78 12.53 11.78
CA ALA A 7 -10.23 13.86 11.37
C ALA A 7 -10.67 13.92 9.90
N VAL A 8 -11.54 14.89 9.60
CA VAL A 8 -12.27 15.09 8.32
C VAL A 8 -11.39 14.81 7.09
N GLY A 9 -11.63 13.65 6.51
CA GLY A 9 -11.18 13.08 5.25
C GLY A 9 -12.13 11.91 5.01
N SER A 10 -12.55 11.66 3.76
CA SER A 10 -13.70 10.80 3.45
C SER A 10 -13.67 9.49 4.24
N SER A 11 -14.83 8.98 4.68
CA SER A 11 -14.92 7.67 5.34
C SER A 11 -14.30 6.55 4.50
N ALA A 12 -14.26 6.74 3.17
CA ALA A 12 -13.56 5.89 2.22
C ALA A 12 -12.04 5.88 2.42
N ASP A 13 -11.41 7.02 2.69
CA ASP A 13 -9.97 7.14 2.94
C ASP A 13 -9.60 6.44 4.25
N ASN A 14 -10.42 6.63 5.30
CA ASN A 14 -10.24 5.92 6.56
C ASN A 14 -10.44 4.41 6.38
N ALA A 15 -11.47 3.97 5.64
CA ALA A 15 -11.70 2.55 5.37
C ALA A 15 -10.54 1.93 4.56
N ALA A 16 -9.98 2.66 3.59
CA ALA A 16 -8.81 2.23 2.83
C ALA A 16 -7.58 2.10 3.75
N ALA A 17 -7.32 3.09 4.59
CA ALA A 17 -6.21 3.07 5.56
C ALA A 17 -6.37 1.94 6.59
N GLU A 18 -7.58 1.71 7.09
CA GLU A 18 -7.90 0.60 8.00
C GLU A 18 -7.65 -0.75 7.33
N SER A 19 -8.10 -0.94 6.08
CA SER A 19 -7.90 -2.18 5.32
C SER A 19 -6.42 -2.48 5.04
N TRP A 20 -5.64 -1.43 4.76
CA TRP A 20 -4.20 -1.51 4.56
C TRP A 20 -3.49 -1.93 5.84
N ASN A 21 -3.81 -1.28 6.96
CA ASN A 21 -3.27 -1.61 8.28
C ASN A 21 -3.64 -3.03 8.73
N ALA A 22 -4.87 -3.47 8.48
CA ALA A 22 -5.32 -4.82 8.80
C ALA A 22 -4.55 -5.88 7.99
N SER A 23 -4.37 -5.65 6.69
CA SER A 23 -3.62 -6.55 5.81
C SER A 23 -2.15 -6.65 6.23
N MET A 24 -1.53 -5.51 6.53
CA MET A 24 -0.15 -5.44 7.01
C MET A 24 0.03 -6.26 8.29
N LYS A 25 -0.80 -6.01 9.30
CA LYS A 25 -0.75 -6.73 10.58
C LYS A 25 -0.97 -8.22 10.40
N ARG A 26 -1.98 -8.63 9.61
CA ARG A 26 -2.29 -10.04 9.36
C ARG A 26 -1.11 -10.80 8.76
N GLU A 27 -0.47 -10.23 7.75
CA GLU A 27 0.60 -10.90 7.00
C GLU A 27 1.96 -10.85 7.72
N THR A 28 2.22 -9.81 8.53
CA THR A 28 3.49 -9.65 9.25
C THR A 28 3.50 -10.26 10.64
N LEU A 29 2.40 -10.17 11.40
CA LEU A 29 2.31 -10.76 12.73
C LEU A 29 1.99 -12.26 12.69
N LYS A 30 1.32 -12.74 11.62
CA LYS A 30 0.98 -14.16 11.43
C LYS A 30 0.33 -14.81 12.68
N GLY A 31 -0.54 -14.08 13.38
CA GLY A 31 -1.21 -14.55 14.60
C GLY A 31 -0.52 -14.18 15.92
N ALA A 32 0.68 -13.59 15.88
CA ALA A 32 1.30 -13.03 17.07
C ALA A 32 0.51 -11.82 17.60
N LYS A 33 0.44 -11.67 18.94
CA LYS A 33 -0.26 -10.55 19.59
C LYS A 33 0.44 -9.20 19.38
N ALA A 34 1.77 -9.21 19.28
CA ALA A 34 2.59 -8.00 19.11
C ALA A 34 3.97 -8.36 18.54
N TRP A 35 4.70 -7.34 18.06
CA TRP A 35 6.12 -7.48 17.77
C TRP A 35 6.95 -7.43 19.07
N PRO A 36 8.06 -8.16 19.17
CA PRO A 36 8.89 -8.17 20.38
C PRO A 36 9.51 -6.81 20.72
N THR A 37 9.76 -5.98 19.71
CA THR A 37 10.35 -4.65 19.87
C THR A 37 9.85 -3.71 18.78
N ALA A 38 9.92 -2.40 19.05
CA ALA A 38 9.62 -1.38 18.05
C ALA A 38 10.54 -1.46 16.81
N ARG A 39 11.79 -1.91 16.96
CA ARG A 39 12.71 -2.14 15.84
C ARG A 39 12.21 -3.26 14.91
N HIS A 40 11.77 -4.38 15.49
CA HIS A 40 11.20 -5.49 14.72
C HIS A 40 9.92 -5.06 13.99
N ALA A 41 9.06 -4.28 14.65
CA ALA A 41 7.86 -3.73 14.03
C ALA A 41 8.19 -2.85 12.82
N ARG A 42 9.15 -1.91 12.95
CA ARG A 42 9.57 -1.02 11.86
C ARG A 42 10.14 -1.79 10.67
N LEU A 43 11.03 -2.76 10.92
CA LEU A 43 11.62 -3.57 9.86
C LEU A 43 10.56 -4.44 9.15
N ALA A 44 9.65 -5.04 9.91
CA ALA A 44 8.56 -5.84 9.34
C ALA A 44 7.61 -4.97 8.49
N ALA A 45 7.22 -3.80 9.01
CA ALA A 45 6.36 -2.85 8.31
C ALA A 45 7.04 -2.35 7.02
N PHE A 46 8.31 -1.94 7.09
CA PHE A 46 9.04 -1.45 5.92
C PHE A 46 9.16 -2.53 4.84
N ARG A 47 9.63 -3.72 5.21
CA ARG A 47 9.75 -4.85 4.27
C ARG A 47 8.41 -5.21 3.64
N TRP A 48 7.34 -5.22 4.43
CA TRP A 48 6.00 -5.51 3.93
C TRP A 48 5.48 -4.42 2.99
N ALA A 49 5.61 -3.14 3.35
CA ALA A 49 5.20 -2.01 2.53
C ALA A 49 5.97 -1.97 1.21
N SER A 50 7.28 -2.19 1.23
CA SER A 50 8.09 -2.30 0.00
C SER A 50 7.57 -3.42 -0.90
N ARG A 51 7.30 -4.62 -0.37
CA ARG A 51 6.75 -5.73 -1.16
C ARG A 51 5.34 -5.42 -1.68
N TYR A 52 4.50 -4.80 -0.86
CA TYR A 52 3.14 -4.40 -1.23
C TYR A 52 3.17 -3.46 -2.44
N ASN A 53 3.99 -2.41 -2.39
CA ASN A 53 4.05 -1.40 -3.45
C ASN A 53 4.78 -1.89 -4.70
N THR A 54 5.81 -2.72 -4.56
CA THR A 54 6.66 -3.10 -5.70
C THR A 54 6.25 -4.40 -6.38
N ARG A 55 5.74 -5.39 -5.63
CA ARG A 55 5.53 -6.76 -6.14
C ARG A 55 4.12 -7.30 -6.01
N ARG A 56 3.31 -6.82 -5.06
CA ARG A 56 1.97 -7.36 -4.85
C ARG A 56 1.07 -6.98 -6.01
N ARG A 57 0.43 -7.96 -6.65
CA ARG A 57 -0.53 -7.73 -7.73
C ARG A 57 -1.91 -7.47 -7.12
N HIS A 58 -2.59 -6.44 -7.62
CA HIS A 58 -3.93 -6.08 -7.19
C HIS A 58 -4.92 -6.28 -8.32
N SER A 59 -5.98 -7.04 -8.09
CA SER A 59 -7.03 -7.28 -9.10
C SER A 59 -7.68 -5.97 -9.56
N ARG A 60 -7.88 -5.02 -8.65
CA ARG A 60 -8.36 -3.65 -8.95
C ARG A 60 -7.44 -2.89 -9.90
N LEU A 61 -6.14 -3.21 -9.93
CA LEU A 61 -5.14 -2.57 -10.79
C LEU A 61 -4.83 -3.42 -12.04
N GLY A 62 -5.75 -4.31 -12.46
CA GLY A 62 -5.52 -5.19 -13.60
C GLY A 62 -4.40 -6.22 -13.36
N GLN A 63 -4.28 -6.71 -12.11
CA GLN A 63 -3.22 -7.62 -11.69
C GLN A 63 -1.80 -7.03 -11.84
N ARG A 64 -1.67 -5.71 -11.70
CA ARG A 64 -0.38 -5.01 -11.63
C ARG A 64 -0.03 -4.64 -10.20
N SER A 65 1.25 -4.39 -9.93
CA SER A 65 1.66 -3.80 -8.65
C SER A 65 1.43 -2.29 -8.65
N PRO A 66 1.25 -1.67 -7.46
CA PRO A 66 0.99 -0.24 -7.37
C PRO A 66 2.06 0.59 -8.09
N ILE A 67 3.34 0.24 -7.95
CA ILE A 67 4.41 0.96 -8.66
C ILE A 67 4.27 0.90 -10.19
N ILE A 68 3.86 -0.25 -10.74
CA ILE A 68 3.67 -0.40 -12.19
C ILE A 68 2.42 0.35 -12.62
N TYR A 69 1.35 0.31 -11.83
CA TYR A 69 0.17 1.11 -12.06
C TYR A 69 0.54 2.59 -12.10
N GLU A 70 1.08 3.16 -11.02
CA GLU A 70 1.49 4.57 -10.96
C GLU A 70 2.43 4.94 -12.12
N ASN A 71 3.48 4.16 -12.40
CA ASN A 71 4.38 4.42 -13.52
C ASN A 71 3.63 4.45 -14.87
N THR A 72 2.61 3.61 -15.08
CA THR A 72 1.82 3.66 -16.32
C THR A 72 0.82 4.82 -16.41
N PHE A 73 0.44 5.42 -15.27
CA PHE A 73 -0.38 6.65 -15.25
C PHE A 73 0.49 7.91 -15.33
N PHE A 74 1.75 7.84 -14.92
CA PHE A 74 2.74 8.92 -14.97
C PHE A 74 3.71 8.83 -16.16
N GLU A 75 3.65 7.79 -17.00
CA GLU A 75 4.18 7.84 -18.37
C GLU A 75 3.48 9.02 -19.06
N PRO A 76 4.16 10.16 -19.26
CA PRO A 76 3.58 11.19 -20.08
C PRO A 76 3.44 10.56 -21.46
N ALA A 77 2.33 10.82 -22.15
CA ALA A 77 2.23 10.63 -23.59
C ALA A 77 3.30 11.50 -24.27
N THR A 78 4.56 11.10 -24.18
CA THR A 78 5.70 11.74 -24.81
C THR A 78 5.83 11.07 -26.16
N THR A 79 4.79 11.23 -26.97
CA THR A 79 4.94 11.20 -28.43
C THR A 79 5.69 12.49 -28.77
N LEU A 80 7.02 12.50 -28.59
CA LEU A 80 7.84 13.50 -29.24
C LEU A 80 7.68 13.25 -30.74
N PRO A 81 7.14 14.20 -31.53
CA PRO A 81 7.15 14.05 -32.97
C PRO A 81 8.62 14.05 -33.39
N GLN A 82 9.00 12.99 -34.10
CA GLN A 82 10.31 12.87 -34.72
C GLN A 82 10.48 14.06 -35.67
N ALA A 83 11.37 15.00 -35.29
CA ALA A 83 11.74 16.10 -36.15
C ALA A 83 12.50 15.54 -37.36
N ALA A 84 12.06 15.99 -38.55
CA ALA A 84 12.56 15.62 -39.87
C ALA A 84 14.00 16.09 -40.12
#